data_AF-A0A9X9F0G9-F1
#
_entry.id   AF-A0A9X9F0G9-F1
#
_cell.length_a   1.000
_cell.length_b   1.000
_cell.length_c   1.000
_cell.angle_alpha   90.00
_cell.angle_beta   90.00
_cell.angle_gamma   90.00
#
_symmetry.space_group_name_H-M   'P 1'
#
loop_
_entity.id
_entity.type
_entity.pdbx_description
1 polymer ?
#
loop_
_entity_poly.entity_id
_entity_poly.type
_entity_poly.pdbx_seq_one_letter_code
_entity_poly.pdbx_strand_id
1 'polypeptide(L)'
;MKDSIKDTYDKLASTYKENLDFANPYNSYYERPAMMELIPKELEGKKILDAGCAAGWYTSQFIGRGANVTAIDVSPEMVKAAKENIGEEAT
;
A
#
# COMPACT_ATOMS: atom_id res chain seq x y z
N MET A 1 14.58 -9.94 17.00
CA MET A 1 13.13 -10.06 16.74
C MET A 1 12.62 -8.98 15.80
N LYS A 2 12.96 -7.68 16.01
CA LYS A 2 12.63 -6.63 15.03
C LYS A 2 13.29 -6.85 13.67
N ASP A 3 14.57 -7.24 13.66
CA ASP A 3 15.31 -7.50 12.42
C ASP A 3 14.74 -8.69 11.63
N SER A 4 14.28 -9.75 12.32
CA SER A 4 13.67 -10.89 11.63
C SER A 4 12.32 -10.57 10.98
N ILE A 5 11.57 -9.59 11.51
CA ILE A 5 10.31 -9.15 10.91
C ILE A 5 10.60 -8.37 9.63
N LYS A 6 11.52 -7.40 9.69
CA LYS A 6 11.96 -6.62 8.53
C LYS A 6 12.47 -7.53 7.41
N ASP A 7 13.38 -8.45 7.73
CA ASP A 7 13.96 -9.38 6.76
C ASP A 7 12.91 -10.30 6.11
N THR A 8 11.84 -10.63 6.84
CA THR A 8 10.73 -11.42 6.31
C THR A 8 9.97 -10.63 5.25
N TYR A 9 9.60 -9.38 5.54
CA TYR A 9 8.87 -8.54 4.59
C TYR A 9 9.74 -8.12 3.41
N ASP A 10 11.05 -7.92 3.61
CA ASP A 10 11.99 -7.66 2.50
C ASP A 10 11.98 -8.82 1.48
N LYS A 11 11.93 -10.07 1.95
CA LYS A 11 11.84 -11.24 1.06
C LYS A 11 10.50 -11.36 0.36
N LEU A 12 9.41 -10.89 0.98
CA LEU A 12 8.07 -10.96 0.40
C LEU A 12 7.82 -9.85 -0.63
N ALA A 13 8.58 -8.76 -0.60
CA ALA A 13 8.38 -7.61 -1.48
C ALA A 13 8.37 -7.97 -2.97
N SER A 14 9.20 -8.92 -3.41
CA SER A 14 9.22 -9.40 -4.80
C SER A 14 7.89 -10.04 -5.22
N THR A 15 7.24 -10.80 -4.32
CA THR A 15 5.95 -11.44 -4.59
C THR A 15 4.83 -10.41 -4.70
N TYR A 16 4.88 -9.38 -3.86
CA TYR A 16 3.92 -8.26 -3.90
C TYR A 16 4.12 -7.40 -5.16
N LYS A 17 5.37 -7.19 -5.58
CA LYS A 17 5.73 -6.48 -6.81
C LYS A 17 5.21 -7.17 -8.07
N GLU A 18 5.45 -8.48 -8.20
CA GLU A 18 5.15 -9.21 -9.44
C GLU A 18 3.65 -9.43 -9.66
N ASN A 19 2.85 -9.43 -8.59
CA ASN A 19 1.42 -9.72 -8.69
C ASN A 19 0.53 -8.51 -8.40
N LEU A 20 1.09 -7.37 -7.97
CA LEU A 20 0.36 -6.24 -7.37
C LEU A 20 -0.74 -6.69 -6.39
N ASP A 21 -0.54 -7.90 -5.84
CA ASP A 21 -1.48 -8.62 -4.99
C ASP A 21 -2.91 -8.77 -5.59
N PHE A 22 -3.08 -8.61 -6.91
CA PHE A 22 -4.34 -8.89 -7.63
C PHE A 22 -4.56 -10.39 -7.83
N ALA A 23 -3.49 -11.19 -7.74
CA ALA A 23 -3.56 -12.64 -7.86
C ALA A 23 -4.19 -13.32 -6.63
N ASN A 24 -4.32 -12.61 -5.49
CA ASN A 24 -4.94 -13.14 -4.28
C ASN A 24 -6.45 -12.85 -4.27
N PRO A 25 -7.31 -13.89 -4.36
CA PRO A 25 -8.77 -13.69 -4.36
C PRO A 25 -9.30 -13.07 -3.07
N TYR A 26 -8.66 -13.34 -1.91
CA TYR A 26 -9.09 -12.78 -0.64
C TYR A 26 -8.88 -11.26 -0.60
N ASN A 27 -7.75 -10.78 -1.11
CA ASN A 27 -7.48 -9.34 -1.14
C ASN A 27 -8.36 -8.66 -2.20
N SER A 28 -8.44 -9.26 -3.39
CA SER A 28 -9.14 -8.64 -4.54
C SER A 28 -10.67 -8.64 -4.41
N TYR A 29 -11.27 -9.67 -3.82
CA TYR A 29 -12.73 -9.85 -3.81
C TYR A 29 -13.37 -9.77 -2.44
N TYR A 30 -12.59 -9.80 -1.35
CA TYR A 30 -13.15 -9.77 0.00
C TYR A 30 -12.64 -8.56 0.79
N GLU A 31 -11.35 -8.52 1.11
CA GLU A 31 -10.78 -7.53 2.03
C GLU A 31 -10.80 -6.11 1.43
N ARG A 32 -10.20 -5.89 0.26
CA ARG A 32 -10.11 -4.55 -0.33
C ARG A 32 -11.47 -3.94 -0.65
N PRO A 33 -12.43 -4.64 -1.28
CA PRO A 33 -13.76 -4.08 -1.52
C PRO A 33 -14.44 -3.65 -0.21
N ALA A 34 -14.44 -4.52 0.81
CA ALA A 34 -15.07 -4.22 2.09
C ALA A 34 -14.38 -3.04 2.81
N MET A 35 -13.04 -2.98 2.79
CA MET A 35 -12.30 -1.87 3.38
C MET A 35 -12.58 -0.56 2.65
N MET A 36 -12.57 -0.55 1.31
CA MET A 36 -12.80 0.66 0.53
C MET A 36 -14.25 1.19 0.64
N GLU A 37 -15.22 0.36 1.01
CA GLU A 37 -16.59 0.80 1.35
C GLU A 37 -16.66 1.58 2.67
N LEU A 38 -15.77 1.27 3.62
CA LEU A 38 -15.70 1.96 4.92
C LEU A 38 -14.96 3.31 4.83
N ILE A 39 -14.10 3.48 3.82
CA ILE A 39 -13.37 4.72 3.60
C ILE A 39 -14.32 5.79 3.05
N PRO A 40 -14.29 7.03 3.58
CA PRO A 40 -15.07 8.14 3.03
C PRO A 40 -14.85 8.31 1.52
N LYS A 41 -15.92 8.64 0.79
CA LYS A 41 -15.86 8.85 -0.67
C LYS A 41 -15.04 10.09 -1.03
N GLU A 42 -15.22 11.17 -0.28
CA GLU A 42 -14.54 12.46 -0.50
C GLU A 42 -13.21 12.47 0.25
N LEU A 43 -12.10 12.35 -0.48
CA LEU A 43 -10.75 12.39 0.07
C LEU A 43 -9.93 13.61 -0.40
N GLU A 44 -10.46 14.43 -1.31
CA GLU A 44 -9.79 15.61 -1.85
C GLU A 44 -9.21 16.50 -0.73
N GLY A 45 -7.91 16.77 -0.80
CA GLY A 45 -7.16 17.58 0.15
C GLY A 45 -6.98 16.97 1.55
N LYS A 46 -7.56 15.81 1.86
CA LYS A 46 -7.36 15.15 3.16
C LYS A 46 -5.92 14.65 3.30
N LYS A 47 -5.42 14.64 4.53
CA LYS A 47 -4.12 14.06 4.87
C LYS A 47 -4.33 12.63 5.38
N ILE A 48 -3.69 11.66 4.75
CA ILE A 48 -3.81 10.23 5.09
C ILE A 48 -2.43 9.66 5.39
N LEU A 49 -2.34 8.85 6.44
CA LEU A 49 -1.18 8.00 6.73
C LEU A 49 -1.53 6.56 6.35
N ASP A 50 -0.86 6.00 5.36
CA ASP A 50 -0.92 4.57 5.02
C ASP A 50 0.22 3.84 5.74
N ALA A 51 -0.09 3.22 6.89
CA ALA A 51 0.88 2.58 7.77
C ALA A 51 0.96 1.08 7.50
N GLY A 52 2.10 0.61 6.99
CA GLY A 52 2.25 -0.73 6.42
C GLY A 52 1.76 -0.76 4.97
N CYS A 53 2.23 0.19 4.16
CA CYS A 53 1.69 0.42 2.82
C CYS A 53 2.00 -0.70 1.81
N ALA A 54 2.87 -1.66 2.15
CA ALA A 54 3.32 -2.74 1.27
C ALA A 54 3.76 -2.17 -0.09
N ALA A 55 3.27 -2.70 -1.21
CA ALA A 55 3.54 -2.19 -2.56
C ALA A 55 2.66 -0.99 -2.98
N GLY A 56 2.00 -0.31 -2.03
CA GLY A 56 1.29 0.95 -2.27
C GLY A 56 -0.10 0.82 -2.89
N TRP A 57 -0.78 -0.33 -2.75
CA TRP A 57 -2.12 -0.51 -3.35
C TRP A 57 -3.13 0.50 -2.77
N TYR A 58 -3.28 0.56 -1.45
CA TYR A 58 -4.21 1.51 -0.81
C TYR A 58 -3.81 2.96 -1.05
N THR A 59 -2.52 3.26 -0.92
CA THR A 59 -1.95 4.56 -1.27
C THR A 59 -2.39 5.02 -2.68
N SER A 60 -2.29 4.16 -3.70
CA SER A 60 -2.72 4.50 -5.07
C SER A 60 -4.21 4.86 -5.15
N GLN A 61 -5.06 4.16 -4.40
CA GLN A 61 -6.50 4.42 -4.38
C GLN A 61 -6.82 5.76 -3.70
N PHE A 62 -6.06 6.13 -2.67
CA PHE A 62 -6.26 7.39 -1.95
C PHE A 62 -5.75 8.59 -2.74
N ILE A 63 -4.58 8.47 -3.39
CA ILE A 63 -4.04 9.49 -4.30
C ILE A 63 -5.00 9.73 -5.46
N GLY A 64 -5.48 8.66 -6.10
CA GLY A 64 -6.46 8.76 -7.20
C GLY A 64 -7.78 9.42 -6.81
N ARG A 65 -8.05 9.59 -5.50
CA ARG A 65 -9.20 10.31 -4.94
C ARG A 65 -8.84 11.70 -4.38
N GLY A 66 -7.65 12.22 -4.69
CA GLY A 66 -7.21 13.57 -4.33
C GLY A 66 -6.64 13.73 -2.91
N ALA A 67 -6.33 12.63 -2.21
CA ALA A 67 -5.73 12.70 -0.89
C ALA A 67 -4.24 13.06 -0.95
N ASN A 68 -3.75 13.78 0.05
CA ASN A 68 -2.34 13.94 0.34
C ASN A 68 -1.88 12.77 1.23
N VAL A 69 -1.18 11.81 0.66
CA VAL A 69 -0.83 10.56 1.37
C VAL A 69 0.63 10.56 1.82
N THR A 70 0.86 10.15 3.06
CA THR A 70 2.16 9.69 3.55
C THR A 70 2.12 8.19 3.71
N ALA A 71 3.05 7.46 3.09
CA ALA A 71 3.06 6.01 3.09
C ALA A 71 4.32 5.48 3.76
N ILE A 72 4.16 4.60 4.75
CA ILE A 72 5.30 4.05 5.50
C ILE A 72 5.24 2.53 5.52
N ASP A 73 6.40 1.90 5.41
CA ASP A 73 6.58 0.48 5.68
C ASP A 73 7.91 0.27 6.41
N VAL A 74 7.97 -0.77 7.24
CA VAL A 74 9.20 -1.16 7.93
C VAL A 74 10.20 -1.81 6.98
N SER A 75 9.72 -2.39 5.88
CA SER A 75 10.51 -3.03 4.84
C SER A 75 10.96 -2.01 3.78
N PRO A 76 12.28 -1.77 3.62
CA PRO A 76 12.80 -0.91 2.56
C PRO A 76 12.47 -1.43 1.16
N GLU A 77 12.38 -2.76 0.98
CA GLU A 77 12.00 -3.34 -0.32
C GLU A 77 10.52 -3.12 -0.63
N MET A 78 9.64 -3.12 0.38
CA MET A 78 8.23 -2.70 0.20
C MET A 78 8.14 -1.22 -0.16
N VAL A 79 8.86 -0.35 0.53
CA VAL A 79 8.92 1.09 0.18
C VAL A 79 9.39 1.29 -1.26
N LYS A 80 10.40 0.54 -1.69
CA LYS A 80 10.87 0.58 -3.09
C LYS A 80 9.79 0.11 -4.06
N ALA A 81 9.10 -1.00 -3.77
CA ALA A 81 8.00 -1.49 -4.60
C ALA A 81 6.82 -0.50 -4.67
N ALA A 82 6.48 0.16 -3.55
CA ALA A 82 5.51 1.23 -3.53
C ALA A 82 5.93 2.39 -4.45
N LYS A 83 7.16 2.89 -4.33
CA LYS A 83 7.67 3.96 -5.21
C LYS A 83 7.66 3.58 -6.69
N GLU A 84 7.98 2.34 -7.03
CA GLU A 84 7.88 1.85 -8.40
C GLU A 84 6.43 1.85 -8.92
N ASN A 85 5.45 1.67 -8.03
CA ASN A 85 4.02 1.62 -8.36
C ASN A 85 3.34 3.01 -8.43
N ILE A 86 3.62 3.90 -7.48
CA ILE A 86 2.94 5.20 -7.33
C ILE A 86 3.83 6.41 -7.65
N GLY A 87 5.11 6.20 -8.00
CA GLY A 87 6.06 7.27 -8.22
C GLY A 87 6.30 8.13 -6.98
N GLU A 88 6.37 9.44 -7.19
CA GLU A 88 6.58 10.46 -6.14
C GLU A 88 5.26 11.16 -5.75
N GLU A 89 4.12 10.50 -5.96
CA GLU A 89 2.78 11.04 -5.66
C GLU A 89 2.40 10.95 -4.17
N ALA A 90 3.17 10.18 -3.37
CA ALA A 90 3.10 10.15 -1.91
C ALA A 90 4.43 10.59 -1.27
N THR A 91 4.33 11.06 -0.03
CA THR A 91 5.51 11.28 0.84
C THR A 91 5.93 10.01 1.56
#